data_AF-A0A413ILM4-F1
#
_entry.id   AF-A0A413ILM4-F1
#
_cell.length_a   1.000
_cell.length_b   1.000
_cell.length_c   1.000
_cell.angle_alpha   90.00
_cell.angle_beta   90.00
_cell.angle_gamma   90.00
#
_symmetry.space_group_name_H-M   'P 1'
#
loop_
_entity.id
_entity.type
_entity.pdbx_description
1 polymer ?
#
loop_
_entity_poly.entity_id
_entity_poly.type
_entity_poly.pdbx_seq_one_letter_code
_entity_poly.pdbx_strand_id
1 'polypeptide(L)'
;MKTKASILALFFLSTIISSCAKKDIEHKEKETTGFTELVVPADFDWKMSENVTCNFTSEHVSKVYVSTGANTTPFASFYVGQEVDQVKLNIPTYINTLYVKYETKAGLSTAKALDITNNTVTYAVPADSEEVETVLAYSAKTNLSRGNDQAVIFYPARENGWGTLMFEDLWPAYGDYDFNDLVVNYKMQLYPNNKNMVKEMILGIRVKAIGGSLPYDLCLAIKGIKAGEIDEFEKQESNNALENADMELLNPGNSEKKPPIFRFNNIRTNTKAPKGFAFLNTDPDKKARIQEGDMVNITFYITFRNSIPQADLTLDAFDFFIAKPVKEKASQWQEIHTRGYAPTEEFGQNVYEQTKEGNSYIGKSSIYYTSNSNLIWAINVPTDIPHAYEKADFLEAYPHFKDWATSGGNQNKDWYENTTGNRNDSYLIKQ
;
A
#
# COMPACT_ATOMS: atom_id res chain seq x y z
N MET A 1 13.65 -91.96 13.83
CA MET A 1 12.96 -91.90 12.52
C MET A 1 12.36 -90.50 12.37
N LYS A 2 12.77 -89.81 11.28
CA LYS A 2 12.13 -88.67 10.59
C LYS A 2 11.92 -87.37 11.39
N THR A 3 12.90 -86.46 11.41
CA THR A 3 13.20 -85.33 10.47
C THR A 3 12.35 -84.08 10.68
N LYS A 4 13.02 -83.02 11.15
CA LYS A 4 12.59 -81.62 11.18
C LYS A 4 12.44 -81.07 9.76
N ALA A 5 11.43 -80.23 9.54
CA ALA A 5 11.37 -79.32 8.40
C ALA A 5 10.79 -77.96 8.85
N SER A 6 11.62 -76.93 8.77
CA SER A 6 11.23 -75.52 8.88
C SER A 6 10.50 -75.11 7.61
N ILE A 7 9.35 -74.42 7.71
CA ILE A 7 8.79 -73.66 6.58
C ILE A 7 8.29 -72.29 7.04
N LEU A 8 8.77 -71.34 6.26
CA LEU A 8 8.66 -69.89 6.17
C LEU A 8 7.23 -69.32 6.31
N ALA A 9 7.14 -68.14 6.92
CA ALA A 9 5.95 -67.30 6.98
C ALA A 9 5.59 -66.69 5.61
N LEU A 10 4.29 -66.65 5.30
CA LEU A 10 3.72 -65.72 4.31
C LEU A 10 2.48 -65.06 4.93
N PHE A 11 2.61 -63.77 5.27
CA PHE A 11 1.47 -62.89 5.51
C PHE A 11 0.86 -62.50 4.17
N PHE A 12 -0.39 -62.87 3.92
CA PHE A 12 -1.19 -62.35 2.82
C PHE A 12 -1.54 -60.89 3.12
N LEU A 13 -0.87 -59.95 2.47
CA LEU A 13 -1.23 -58.54 2.43
C LEU A 13 -2.23 -58.36 1.28
N SER A 14 -3.51 -58.21 1.60
CA SER A 14 -4.54 -57.86 0.61
C SER A 14 -4.37 -56.39 0.20
N THR A 15 -3.90 -56.16 -1.03
CA THR A 15 -3.82 -54.85 -1.66
C THR A 15 -5.22 -54.39 -2.09
N ILE A 16 -5.84 -53.52 -1.29
CA ILE A 16 -6.98 -52.72 -1.74
C ILE A 16 -6.41 -51.53 -2.51
N ILE A 17 -6.52 -51.56 -3.83
CA ILE A 17 -6.21 -50.40 -4.68
C ILE A 17 -7.42 -49.46 -4.57
N SER A 18 -7.38 -48.56 -3.59
CA SER A 18 -8.29 -47.42 -3.51
C SER A 18 -7.76 -46.34 -4.46
N SER A 19 -8.42 -46.17 -5.59
CA SER A 19 -8.29 -44.99 -6.45
C SER A 19 -8.65 -43.74 -5.63
N CYS A 20 -7.64 -42.97 -5.23
CA CYS A 20 -7.83 -41.66 -4.63
C CYS A 20 -8.32 -40.68 -5.71
N ALA A 21 -9.63 -40.58 -5.88
CA ALA A 21 -10.22 -39.34 -6.38
C ALA A 21 -9.96 -38.26 -5.32
N LYS A 22 -9.03 -37.34 -5.58
CA LYS A 22 -8.94 -36.07 -4.85
C LYS A 22 -10.29 -35.39 -5.01
N LYS A 23 -11.07 -35.31 -3.94
CA LYS A 23 -12.13 -34.31 -3.84
C LYS A 23 -11.42 -32.98 -3.70
N ASP A 24 -11.48 -32.16 -4.74
CA ASP A 24 -11.25 -30.74 -4.62
C ASP A 24 -12.25 -30.22 -3.57
N ILE A 25 -11.73 -29.76 -2.45
CA ILE A 25 -12.53 -29.03 -1.47
C ILE A 25 -12.73 -27.65 -2.11
N GLU A 26 -13.87 -27.45 -2.75
CA GLU A 26 -14.37 -26.10 -3.06
C GLU A 26 -14.48 -25.35 -1.72
N HIS A 27 -13.52 -24.46 -1.45
CA HIS A 27 -13.72 -23.39 -0.47
C HIS A 27 -14.74 -22.42 -1.08
N LYS A 28 -16.02 -22.72 -0.90
CA LYS A 28 -17.10 -21.75 -1.11
C LYS A 28 -17.21 -20.91 0.15
N GLU A 29 -16.44 -19.84 0.21
CA GLU A 29 -16.71 -18.76 1.15
C GLU A 29 -18.08 -18.14 0.82
N LYS A 30 -18.76 -17.70 1.88
CA LYS A 30 -20.12 -17.19 1.74
C LYS A 30 -20.03 -15.77 1.21
N GLU A 31 -20.29 -15.60 -0.08
CA GLU A 31 -20.42 -14.28 -0.70
C GLU A 31 -21.34 -13.38 0.13
N THR A 32 -20.86 -12.18 0.49
CA THR A 32 -21.71 -11.14 1.06
C THR A 32 -22.57 -10.59 -0.06
N THR A 33 -23.86 -10.94 -0.04
CA THR A 33 -24.81 -10.57 -1.12
C THR A 33 -24.89 -9.06 -1.33
N GLY A 34 -24.60 -8.23 -0.32
CA GLY A 34 -24.65 -6.78 -0.43
C GLY A 34 -23.53 -6.15 -1.27
N PHE A 35 -22.29 -6.65 -1.15
CA PHE A 35 -21.14 -6.04 -1.82
C PHE A 35 -21.07 -6.41 -3.30
N THR A 36 -21.30 -7.67 -3.63
CA THR A 36 -21.25 -8.16 -5.02
C THR A 36 -22.39 -7.62 -5.89
N GLU A 37 -23.45 -7.09 -5.27
CA GLU A 37 -24.60 -6.43 -5.91
C GLU A 37 -24.39 -4.92 -6.16
N LEU A 38 -23.26 -4.33 -5.74
CA LEU A 38 -22.99 -2.91 -5.98
C LEU A 38 -22.93 -2.61 -7.48
N VAL A 39 -23.65 -1.56 -7.90
CA VAL A 39 -23.62 -1.03 -9.26
C VAL A 39 -22.65 0.15 -9.30
N VAL A 40 -21.41 -0.14 -9.69
CA VAL A 40 -20.32 0.85 -9.69
C VAL A 40 -20.10 1.42 -11.10
N PRO A 41 -20.01 2.76 -11.27
CA PRO A 41 -19.73 3.39 -12.56
C PRO A 41 -18.44 2.85 -13.22
N ALA A 42 -18.46 2.69 -14.54
CA ALA A 42 -17.34 2.08 -15.26
C ALA A 42 -16.06 2.94 -15.25
N ASP A 43 -16.22 4.26 -15.19
CA ASP A 43 -15.18 5.28 -15.16
C ASP A 43 -14.64 5.58 -13.76
N PHE A 44 -15.27 5.05 -12.70
CA PHE A 44 -14.79 5.22 -11.34
C PHE A 44 -13.46 4.52 -11.11
N ASP A 45 -12.45 5.22 -10.60
CA ASP A 45 -11.09 4.74 -10.45
C ASP A 45 -10.76 4.15 -9.06
N TRP A 46 -11.72 4.24 -8.13
CA TRP A 46 -11.59 3.79 -6.74
C TRP A 46 -10.48 4.50 -5.93
N LYS A 47 -10.05 5.69 -6.35
CA LYS A 47 -9.03 6.45 -5.63
C LYS A 47 -9.63 7.31 -4.52
N MET A 48 -8.99 7.26 -3.34
CA MET A 48 -9.30 8.13 -2.20
C MET A 48 -8.33 9.31 -2.08
N SER A 49 -7.31 9.36 -2.94
CA SER A 49 -6.31 10.41 -2.99
C SER A 49 -5.96 10.79 -4.43
N GLU A 50 -5.52 12.01 -4.64
CA GLU A 50 -5.15 12.54 -5.95
C GLU A 50 -3.92 13.43 -5.90
N ASN A 51 -3.22 13.55 -7.03
CA ASN A 51 -2.06 14.41 -7.15
C ASN A 51 -2.48 15.85 -7.47
N VAL A 52 -1.96 16.79 -6.69
CA VAL A 52 -2.11 18.24 -6.87
C VAL A 52 -0.77 18.85 -7.21
N THR A 53 -0.73 19.58 -8.32
CA THR A 53 0.47 20.30 -8.78
C THR A 53 0.63 21.60 -8.00
N CYS A 54 1.78 21.78 -7.34
CA CYS A 54 2.15 23.02 -6.67
C CYS A 54 2.83 23.96 -7.65
N ASN A 55 2.06 24.82 -8.30
CA ASN A 55 2.56 25.86 -9.19
C ASN A 55 2.97 27.11 -8.39
N PHE A 56 4.04 26.98 -7.61
CA PHE A 56 4.53 28.06 -6.76
C PHE A 56 5.69 28.80 -7.42
N THR A 57 5.81 30.10 -7.18
CA THR A 57 6.90 30.94 -7.67
C THR A 57 7.55 31.70 -6.52
N SER A 58 8.83 32.05 -6.67
CA SER A 58 9.59 32.84 -5.70
C SER A 58 10.71 33.61 -6.41
N GLU A 59 11.09 34.80 -5.90
CA GLU A 59 12.16 35.63 -6.46
C GLU A 59 13.54 34.98 -6.31
N HIS A 60 13.75 34.31 -5.18
CA HIS A 60 14.93 33.50 -4.85
C HIS A 60 14.49 32.14 -4.31
N VAL A 61 15.40 31.17 -4.26
CA VAL A 61 15.08 29.82 -3.76
C VAL A 61 14.65 29.92 -2.30
N SER A 62 13.41 29.52 -2.03
CA SER A 62 12.77 29.59 -0.72
C SER A 62 12.19 28.24 -0.35
N LYS A 63 12.19 27.90 0.94
CA LYS A 63 11.54 26.68 1.46
C LYS A 63 10.10 27.00 1.87
N VAL A 64 9.18 26.16 1.42
CA VAL A 64 7.76 26.23 1.78
C VAL A 64 7.34 25.00 2.58
N TYR A 65 6.28 25.14 3.36
CA TYR A 65 5.67 24.13 4.21
C TYR A 65 4.19 24.03 3.89
N VAL A 66 3.70 22.84 3.58
CA VAL A 66 2.32 22.60 3.15
C VAL A 66 1.61 21.67 4.11
N SER A 67 0.40 22.06 4.50
CA SER A 67 -0.47 21.36 5.44
C SER A 67 -1.89 21.26 4.89
N THR A 68 -2.65 20.26 5.35
CA THR A 68 -4.06 20.04 4.98
C THR A 68 -5.04 20.86 5.82
N GLY A 69 -4.55 21.56 6.87
CA GLY A 69 -5.34 22.41 7.74
C GLY A 69 -4.52 23.58 8.29
N ALA A 70 -5.17 24.70 8.61
CA ALA A 70 -4.49 25.95 9.00
C ALA A 70 -3.51 25.80 10.19
N ASN A 71 -3.84 24.89 11.10
CA ASN A 71 -3.10 24.64 12.34
C ASN A 71 -2.62 23.19 12.44
N THR A 72 -2.56 22.45 11.34
CA THR A 72 -2.03 21.09 11.33
C THR A 72 -0.54 21.10 11.01
N THR A 73 0.18 20.07 11.43
CA THR A 73 1.60 19.96 11.09
C THR A 73 1.76 19.75 9.58
N PRO A 74 2.74 20.43 8.94
CA PRO A 74 3.01 20.24 7.52
C PRO A 74 3.34 18.78 7.18
N PHE A 75 2.70 18.24 6.15
CA PHE A 75 3.04 16.93 5.61
C PHE A 75 4.03 17.03 4.44
N ALA A 76 4.36 18.25 4.00
CA ALA A 76 5.34 18.46 2.98
C ALA A 76 6.12 19.74 3.26
N SER A 77 7.42 19.69 2.99
CA SER A 77 8.26 20.85 2.79
C SER A 77 9.13 20.62 1.55
N PHE A 78 9.31 21.66 0.76
CA PHE A 78 10.05 21.61 -0.51
C PHE A 78 10.47 23.01 -0.92
N TYR A 79 11.27 23.11 -1.99
CA TYR A 79 11.85 24.36 -2.44
C TYR A 79 11.06 24.97 -3.59
N VAL A 80 11.06 26.30 -3.67
CA VAL A 80 10.39 27.08 -4.72
C VAL A 80 11.35 28.18 -5.17
N GLY A 81 11.52 28.34 -6.48
CA GLY A 81 12.40 29.37 -7.05
C GLY A 81 12.57 29.18 -8.54
N GLN A 82 13.39 30.03 -9.16
CA GLN A 82 13.81 29.82 -10.54
C GLN A 82 14.67 28.55 -10.64
N GLU A 83 14.48 27.76 -11.71
CA GLU A 83 15.21 26.51 -11.96
C GLU A 83 15.06 25.43 -10.87
N VAL A 84 13.96 25.49 -10.10
CA VAL A 84 13.56 24.47 -9.13
C VAL A 84 12.35 23.71 -9.70
N ASP A 85 12.39 22.37 -9.69
CA ASP A 85 11.32 21.57 -10.27
C ASP A 85 10.02 21.70 -9.48
N GLN A 86 8.89 21.66 -10.19
CA GLN A 86 7.58 21.65 -9.55
C GLN A 86 7.33 20.35 -8.79
N VAL A 87 6.68 20.48 -7.63
CA VAL A 87 6.27 19.34 -6.79
C VAL A 87 4.81 19.00 -7.04
N LYS A 88 4.51 17.69 -7.04
CA LYS A 88 3.15 17.15 -7.05
C LYS A 88 2.87 16.48 -5.71
N LEU A 89 1.93 17.00 -4.94
CA LEU A 89 1.55 16.43 -3.65
C LEU A 89 0.36 15.51 -3.81
N ASN A 90 0.42 14.30 -3.27
CA ASN A 90 -0.73 13.40 -3.22
C ASN A 90 -1.53 13.65 -1.94
N ILE A 91 -2.81 14.01 -2.07
CA ILE A 91 -3.68 14.39 -0.95
C ILE A 91 -5.03 13.65 -1.02
N PRO A 92 -5.75 13.48 0.11
CA PRO A 92 -7.10 12.92 0.09
C PRO A 92 -8.07 13.73 -0.78
N THR A 93 -8.94 13.07 -1.55
CA THR A 93 -9.86 13.71 -2.53
C THR A 93 -10.94 14.59 -1.92
N TYR A 94 -11.12 14.54 -0.59
CA TYR A 94 -12.02 15.44 0.14
C TYR A 94 -11.36 16.78 0.51
N ILE A 95 -10.04 16.91 0.37
CA ILE A 95 -9.30 18.15 0.65
C ILE A 95 -9.34 19.07 -0.57
N ASN A 96 -9.96 20.25 -0.39
CA ASN A 96 -10.08 21.26 -1.46
C ASN A 96 -9.21 22.51 -1.23
N THR A 97 -8.58 22.63 -0.05
CA THR A 97 -7.77 23.78 0.35
C THR A 97 -6.51 23.29 1.04
N LEU A 98 -5.35 23.80 0.61
CA LEU A 98 -4.06 23.61 1.26
C LEU A 98 -3.64 24.87 2.01
N TYR A 99 -2.78 24.71 3.00
CA TYR A 99 -2.26 25.80 3.80
C TYR A 99 -0.75 25.85 3.68
N VAL A 100 -0.23 26.99 3.22
CA VAL A 100 1.19 27.18 2.96
C VAL A 100 1.78 28.17 3.94
N LYS A 101 2.94 27.82 4.48
CA LYS A 101 3.85 28.70 5.21
C LYS A 101 5.20 28.71 4.51
N TYR A 102 6.02 29.70 4.81
CA TYR A 102 7.39 29.83 4.32
C TYR A 102 8.26 30.43 5.41
N GLU A 103 9.57 30.23 5.33
CA GLU A 103 10.53 30.79 6.27
C GLU A 103 10.76 32.28 6.00
N THR A 104 10.89 33.06 7.07
CA THR A 104 11.30 34.47 7.05
C THR A 104 12.41 34.66 8.08
N LYS A 105 13.10 35.80 8.04
CA LYS A 105 14.10 36.16 9.07
C LYS A 105 13.52 36.19 10.50
N ALA A 106 12.20 36.30 10.67
CA ALA A 106 11.51 36.31 11.95
C ALA A 106 10.92 34.93 12.34
N GLY A 107 11.16 33.89 11.54
CA GLY A 107 10.58 32.56 11.68
C GLY A 107 9.52 32.25 10.62
N LEU A 108 8.70 31.22 10.85
CA LEU A 108 7.66 30.82 9.90
C LEU A 108 6.56 31.87 9.75
N SER A 109 6.16 32.11 8.51
CA SER A 109 5.01 32.97 8.20
C SER A 109 3.68 32.39 8.69
N THR A 110 2.66 33.24 8.73
CA THR A 110 1.29 32.81 8.98
C THR A 110 0.78 31.93 7.84
N ALA A 111 -0.02 30.91 8.16
CA ALA A 111 -0.60 30.03 7.15
C ALA A 111 -1.46 30.81 6.15
N LYS A 112 -1.17 30.66 4.86
CA LYS A 112 -2.01 31.12 3.76
C LYS A 112 -2.85 29.97 3.23
N ALA A 113 -4.17 30.11 3.29
CA ALA A 113 -5.10 29.18 2.63
C ALA A 113 -5.06 29.38 1.11
N LEU A 114 -4.98 28.27 0.38
CA LEU A 114 -4.93 28.21 -1.07
C LEU A 114 -5.91 27.15 -1.57
N ASP A 115 -6.88 27.56 -2.38
CA ASP A 115 -7.84 26.63 -2.97
C ASP A 115 -7.21 25.85 -4.12
N ILE A 116 -7.62 24.59 -4.24
CA ILE A 116 -7.21 23.70 -5.32
C ILE A 116 -8.20 23.87 -6.45
N THR A 117 -7.69 24.22 -7.64
CA THR A 117 -8.49 24.35 -8.85
C THR A 117 -7.85 23.52 -9.95
N ASN A 118 -8.61 22.60 -10.56
CA ASN A 118 -8.12 21.69 -11.62
C ASN A 118 -6.80 21.00 -11.21
N ASN A 119 -6.80 20.41 -10.01
CA ASN A 119 -5.66 19.70 -9.42
C ASN A 119 -4.37 20.52 -9.39
N THR A 120 -4.51 21.84 -9.28
CA THR A 120 -3.40 22.78 -9.20
C THR A 120 -3.64 23.76 -8.06
N VAL A 121 -2.58 24.04 -7.31
CA VAL A 121 -2.54 25.11 -6.31
C VAL A 121 -1.47 26.11 -6.74
N THR A 122 -1.78 27.40 -6.69
CA THR A 122 -0.87 28.47 -7.14
C THR A 122 -0.57 29.43 -6.00
N TYR A 123 0.70 29.82 -5.87
CA TYR A 123 1.14 30.75 -4.84
C TYR A 123 2.41 31.47 -5.27
N ALA A 124 2.42 32.80 -5.16
CA ALA A 124 3.65 33.57 -5.25
C ALA A 124 4.20 33.75 -3.83
N VAL A 125 5.32 33.09 -3.53
CA VAL A 125 6.02 33.23 -2.27
C VAL A 125 6.50 34.69 -2.15
N PRO A 126 6.15 35.40 -1.07
CA PRO A 126 6.54 36.81 -0.91
C PRO A 126 8.05 37.00 -0.81
N ALA A 127 8.55 38.15 -1.27
CA ALA A 127 9.97 38.50 -1.31
C ALA A 127 10.65 38.61 0.07
N ASP A 128 9.89 38.61 1.17
CA ASP A 128 10.43 38.54 2.53
C ASP A 128 10.76 37.11 2.98
N SER A 129 10.57 36.12 2.10
CA SER A 129 11.01 34.75 2.33
C SER A 129 12.53 34.66 2.53
N GLU A 130 12.95 33.73 3.35
CA GLU A 130 14.36 33.45 3.57
C GLU A 130 14.98 32.77 2.34
N GLU A 131 16.11 33.30 1.91
CA GLU A 131 16.90 32.73 0.82
C GLU A 131 17.67 31.51 1.32
N VAL A 132 17.44 30.38 0.65
CA VAL A 132 18.17 29.14 0.94
C VAL A 132 19.51 29.19 0.22
N GLU A 133 20.57 29.54 0.95
CA GLU A 133 21.94 29.34 0.48
C GLU A 133 22.22 27.82 0.34
N THR A 134 22.91 27.43 -0.73
CA THR A 134 23.12 26.04 -1.19
C THR A 134 23.15 25.00 -0.06
N VAL A 135 22.07 24.21 0.05
CA VAL A 135 22.00 23.13 1.04
C VAL A 135 22.91 21.99 0.60
N LEU A 136 23.94 21.71 1.41
CA LEU A 136 24.79 20.52 1.24
C LEU A 136 23.89 19.27 1.26
N ALA A 137 24.16 18.33 0.35
CA ALA A 137 23.48 17.04 0.30
C ALA A 137 23.76 16.25 1.59
N TYR A 138 22.82 16.29 2.53
CA TYR A 138 22.86 15.49 3.75
C TYR A 138 22.33 14.09 3.46
N SER A 139 22.96 13.05 4.02
CA SER A 139 22.49 11.67 3.88
C SER A 139 21.50 11.32 5.00
N ALA A 140 20.39 10.67 4.63
CA ALA A 140 19.33 10.22 5.51
C ALA A 140 19.68 8.92 6.29
N LYS A 141 20.95 8.49 6.24
CA LYS A 141 21.41 7.19 6.75
C LYS A 141 21.55 7.09 8.27
N THR A 142 21.40 8.20 9.01
CA THR A 142 21.46 8.19 10.48
C THR A 142 20.17 8.75 11.09
N ASN A 143 19.38 7.90 11.76
CA ASN A 143 18.23 8.28 12.62
C ASN A 143 18.61 9.15 13.84
N LEU A 144 19.73 9.86 13.82
CA LEU A 144 20.23 10.74 14.88
C LEU A 144 20.13 12.20 14.41
N SER A 145 19.24 12.96 15.08
CA SER A 145 18.96 14.39 14.91
C SER A 145 18.72 14.83 13.45
N ARG A 146 17.50 14.60 12.97
CA ARG A 146 16.92 15.30 11.81
C ARG A 146 17.03 16.79 12.08
N GLY A 147 17.93 17.50 11.39
CA GLY A 147 17.93 18.96 11.42
C GLY A 147 16.58 19.45 10.90
N ASN A 148 16.04 20.53 11.49
CA ASN A 148 14.81 21.17 11.01
C ASN A 148 14.92 21.68 9.55
N ASP A 149 16.11 21.63 8.97
CA ASP A 149 16.44 22.37 7.75
C ASP A 149 16.25 21.55 6.46
N GLN A 150 16.19 20.20 6.50
CA GLN A 150 15.96 19.41 5.29
C GLN A 150 14.50 19.44 4.85
N ALA A 151 14.26 19.45 3.54
CA ALA A 151 12.93 19.27 2.96
C ALA A 151 12.50 17.79 3.01
N VAL A 152 11.22 17.56 3.25
CA VAL A 152 10.64 16.22 3.37
C VAL A 152 9.19 16.22 2.89
N ILE A 153 8.80 15.19 2.15
CA ILE A 153 7.43 14.96 1.71
C ILE A 153 6.96 13.62 2.28
N PHE A 154 5.84 13.64 3.00
CA PHE A 154 5.23 12.45 3.59
C PHE A 154 4.12 11.90 2.69
N TYR A 155 4.08 10.57 2.54
CA TYR A 155 2.90 9.86 2.06
C TYR A 155 2.39 8.85 3.10
N PRO A 156 1.08 8.85 3.40
CA PRO A 156 0.07 9.80 2.91
C PRO A 156 0.30 11.24 3.42
N ALA A 157 -0.54 12.20 3.00
CA ALA A 157 -0.44 13.63 3.34
C ALA A 157 -0.76 13.96 4.82
N ARG A 158 -0.03 13.31 5.73
CA ARG A 158 -0.03 13.51 7.17
C ARG A 158 1.39 13.26 7.65
N GLU A 159 1.97 14.22 8.37
CA GLU A 159 3.33 14.08 8.91
C GLU A 159 3.45 12.78 9.73
N ASN A 160 4.40 11.91 9.34
CA ASN A 160 4.59 10.58 9.93
C ASN A 160 3.31 9.73 10.04
N GLY A 161 2.26 10.05 9.28
CA GLY A 161 1.01 9.33 9.24
C GLY A 161 1.13 8.03 8.45
N TRP A 162 0.23 7.09 8.74
CA TRP A 162 0.09 5.84 8.00
C TRP A 162 -1.07 5.93 7.01
N GLY A 163 -0.90 5.31 5.85
CA GLY A 163 -2.00 4.89 4.99
C GLY A 163 -2.38 3.44 5.29
N THR A 164 -3.51 2.97 4.78
CA THR A 164 -3.99 1.59 4.96
C THR A 164 -4.26 0.94 3.62
N LEU A 165 -3.55 -0.15 3.35
CA LEU A 165 -3.83 -1.08 2.26
C LEU A 165 -4.68 -2.23 2.81
N MET A 166 -5.73 -2.56 2.10
CA MET A 166 -6.64 -3.67 2.42
C MET A 166 -6.85 -4.49 1.15
N PHE A 167 -6.57 -5.80 1.24
CA PHE A 167 -6.67 -6.72 0.10
C PHE A 167 -7.70 -7.81 0.36
N GLU A 168 -8.28 -8.28 -0.73
CA GLU A 168 -8.95 -9.58 -0.90
C GLU A 168 -8.01 -10.51 -1.70
N ASP A 169 -8.00 -11.82 -1.40
CA ASP A 169 -6.99 -12.76 -1.92
C ASP A 169 -7.52 -13.73 -3.01
N LEU A 170 -8.83 -13.69 -3.27
CA LEU A 170 -9.53 -14.64 -4.13
C LEU A 170 -9.68 -14.22 -5.60
N TRP A 171 -9.07 -13.11 -6.04
CA TRP A 171 -9.14 -12.71 -7.46
C TRP A 171 -8.74 -13.89 -8.38
N PRO A 172 -9.52 -14.21 -9.42
CA PRO A 172 -10.66 -13.44 -9.96
C PRO A 172 -12.03 -13.79 -9.38
N ALA A 173 -12.12 -14.77 -8.49
CA ALA A 173 -13.36 -15.09 -7.81
C ALA A 173 -13.72 -13.98 -6.81
N TYR A 174 -15.01 -13.86 -6.53
CA TYR A 174 -15.48 -13.06 -5.40
C TYR A 174 -15.22 -13.81 -4.10
N GLY A 175 -14.85 -13.05 -3.07
CA GLY A 175 -14.75 -13.52 -1.69
C GLY A 175 -15.93 -13.04 -0.85
N ASP A 176 -15.71 -12.92 0.45
CA ASP A 176 -16.68 -12.36 1.39
C ASP A 176 -16.57 -10.83 1.53
N TYR A 177 -15.56 -10.19 0.92
CA TYR A 177 -15.46 -8.74 0.81
C TYR A 177 -15.39 -8.03 2.17
N ASP A 178 -14.79 -8.66 3.18
CA ASP A 178 -14.51 -8.02 4.47
C ASP A 178 -13.23 -7.14 4.44
N PHE A 179 -12.47 -7.22 3.35
CA PHE A 179 -11.22 -6.50 3.07
C PHE A 179 -10.16 -6.69 4.15
N ASN A 180 -10.08 -7.87 4.77
CA ASN A 180 -9.10 -8.15 5.80
C ASN A 180 -8.09 -9.27 5.48
N ASP A 181 -8.14 -9.85 4.26
CA ASP A 181 -7.26 -10.97 3.89
C ASP A 181 -5.78 -10.64 4.08
N LEU A 182 -5.41 -9.41 3.71
CA LEU A 182 -4.18 -8.77 4.16
C LEU A 182 -4.42 -7.27 4.38
N VAL A 183 -4.15 -6.81 5.60
CA VAL A 183 -4.22 -5.39 5.96
C VAL A 183 -2.82 -4.91 6.38
N VAL A 184 -2.32 -3.91 5.65
CA VAL A 184 -0.99 -3.36 5.85
C VAL A 184 -1.06 -1.84 5.93
N ASN A 185 -0.44 -1.27 6.96
CA ASN A 185 -0.12 0.14 6.94
C ASN A 185 1.19 0.41 6.20
N TYR A 186 1.23 1.49 5.43
CA TYR A 186 2.46 2.03 4.85
C TYR A 186 2.65 3.50 5.25
N LYS A 187 3.90 3.94 5.32
CA LYS A 187 4.25 5.35 5.40
C LYS A 187 5.54 5.60 4.65
N MET A 188 5.66 6.75 4.01
CA MET A 188 6.81 7.08 3.19
C MET A 188 7.31 8.48 3.49
N GLN A 189 8.63 8.65 3.40
CA GLN A 189 9.30 9.94 3.50
C GLN A 189 10.21 10.08 2.29
N LEU A 190 9.97 11.09 1.47
CA LEU A 190 10.86 11.46 0.37
C LEU A 190 11.71 12.66 0.80
N TYR A 191 13.01 12.61 0.53
CA TYR A 191 13.94 13.68 0.87
C TYR A 191 14.43 14.40 -0.39
N PRO A 192 13.70 15.43 -0.86
CA PRO A 192 14.14 16.25 -1.98
C PRO A 192 15.33 17.16 -1.63
N ASN A 193 16.23 17.36 -2.59
CA ASN A 193 17.24 18.41 -2.54
C ASN A 193 16.64 19.79 -2.92
N ASN A 194 17.49 20.82 -2.97
CA ASN A 194 17.09 22.19 -3.32
C ASN A 194 16.53 22.38 -4.74
N LYS A 195 16.58 21.35 -5.59
CA LYS A 195 15.94 21.31 -6.92
C LYS A 195 14.70 20.42 -6.95
N ASN A 196 14.23 19.95 -5.81
CA ASN A 196 13.14 18.98 -5.68
C ASN A 196 13.42 17.61 -6.32
N MET A 197 14.70 17.22 -6.38
CA MET A 197 15.14 15.90 -6.81
C MET A 197 15.42 15.02 -5.59
N VAL A 198 14.83 13.83 -5.55
CA VAL A 198 14.88 12.87 -4.44
C VAL A 198 16.02 11.89 -4.65
N LYS A 199 16.95 11.81 -3.70
CA LYS A 199 18.06 10.84 -3.72
C LYS A 199 17.79 9.65 -2.79
N GLU A 200 16.95 9.86 -1.77
CA GLU A 200 16.76 8.94 -0.65
C GLU A 200 15.29 8.95 -0.23
N MET A 201 14.78 7.78 0.15
CA MET A 201 13.46 7.63 0.73
C MET A 201 13.44 6.61 1.87
N ILE A 202 12.50 6.79 2.79
CA ILE A 202 12.19 5.85 3.86
C ILE A 202 10.81 5.25 3.59
N LEU A 203 10.68 3.94 3.71
CA LEU A 203 9.42 3.20 3.62
C LEU A 203 9.19 2.42 4.92
N GLY A 204 8.13 2.76 5.65
CA GLY A 204 7.64 1.98 6.78
C GLY A 204 6.51 1.05 6.34
N ILE A 205 6.55 -0.20 6.80
CA ILE A 205 5.51 -1.22 6.60
C ILE A 205 5.11 -1.77 7.96
N ARG A 206 3.80 -1.86 8.22
CA ARG A 206 3.25 -2.49 9.42
C ARG A 206 2.12 -3.44 9.06
N VAL A 207 2.21 -4.70 9.46
CA VAL A 207 1.16 -5.71 9.19
C VAL A 207 0.11 -5.63 10.29
N LYS A 208 -1.11 -5.17 9.94
CA LYS A 208 -2.21 -5.00 10.89
C LYS A 208 -2.99 -6.28 11.10
N ALA A 209 -3.33 -6.97 10.00
CA ALA A 209 -4.20 -8.13 10.03
C ALA A 209 -3.95 -9.05 8.82
N ILE A 210 -4.28 -10.32 8.99
CA ILE A 210 -4.22 -11.36 7.96
C ILE A 210 -5.42 -12.29 8.20
N GLY A 211 -6.51 -12.10 7.45
CA GLY A 211 -7.66 -13.02 7.37
C GLY A 211 -7.53 -14.06 6.25
N GLY A 212 -6.60 -13.85 5.31
CA GLY A 212 -6.47 -14.68 4.12
C GLY A 212 -5.67 -15.95 4.37
N SER A 213 -6.23 -17.09 3.97
CA SER A 213 -5.55 -18.38 4.07
C SER A 213 -4.50 -18.60 2.98
N LEU A 214 -4.58 -17.85 1.87
CA LEU A 214 -3.63 -17.99 0.77
C LEU A 214 -2.30 -17.29 1.11
N PRO A 215 -1.16 -17.89 0.72
CA PRO A 215 0.17 -17.40 1.11
C PRO A 215 0.66 -16.29 0.17
N TYR A 216 -0.13 -15.23 -0.01
CA TYR A 216 0.32 -14.07 -0.76
C TYR A 216 1.28 -13.22 0.06
N ASP A 217 2.41 -12.87 -0.54
CA ASP A 217 3.34 -11.87 0.00
C ASP A 217 2.95 -10.47 -0.46
N LEU A 218 3.22 -9.46 0.36
CA LEU A 218 3.16 -8.08 -0.09
C LEU A 218 4.31 -7.80 -1.05
N CYS A 219 4.03 -7.05 -2.11
CA CYS A 219 4.98 -6.57 -3.09
C CYS A 219 4.77 -5.08 -3.38
N LEU A 220 5.79 -4.44 -3.96
CA LEU A 220 5.76 -3.04 -4.38
C LEU A 220 6.48 -2.90 -5.74
N ALA A 221 5.79 -2.33 -6.73
CA ALA A 221 6.41 -1.86 -7.97
C ALA A 221 6.44 -0.33 -8.01
N ILE A 222 7.59 0.27 -8.37
CA ILE A 222 7.75 1.74 -8.44
C ILE A 222 7.75 2.21 -9.90
N LYS A 223 6.58 2.54 -10.45
CA LYS A 223 6.35 2.72 -11.90
C LYS A 223 6.96 3.98 -12.53
N GLY A 224 7.41 4.94 -11.72
CA GLY A 224 8.06 6.17 -12.19
C GLY A 224 9.57 6.08 -12.40
N ILE A 225 10.19 4.97 -12.02
CA ILE A 225 11.64 4.76 -12.14
C ILE A 225 11.94 3.39 -12.73
N LYS A 226 13.21 3.14 -13.01
CA LYS A 226 13.74 1.87 -13.50
C LYS A 226 14.48 1.13 -12.39
N ALA A 227 14.49 -0.20 -12.46
CA ALA A 227 15.17 -1.01 -11.47
C ALA A 227 16.68 -0.70 -11.38
N GLY A 228 17.31 -0.35 -12.51
CA GLY A 228 18.70 0.08 -12.54
C GLY A 228 19.00 1.41 -11.83
N GLU A 229 17.97 2.19 -11.48
CA GLU A 229 18.11 3.45 -10.74
C GLU A 229 18.19 3.24 -9.23
N ILE A 230 17.91 2.03 -8.71
CA ILE A 230 18.14 1.67 -7.31
C ILE A 230 19.65 1.50 -7.08
N ASP A 231 20.18 2.16 -6.04
CA ASP A 231 21.57 2.01 -5.61
C ASP A 231 21.70 1.03 -4.45
N GLU A 232 21.02 1.33 -3.34
CA GLU A 232 21.02 0.54 -2.11
C GLU A 232 19.60 0.49 -1.52
N PHE A 233 19.28 -0.62 -0.88
CA PHE A 233 18.14 -0.71 0.02
C PHE A 233 18.53 -1.55 1.24
N GLU A 234 18.11 -1.13 2.42
CA GLU A 234 18.45 -1.83 3.66
C GLU A 234 17.31 -1.73 4.69
N LYS A 235 17.17 -2.78 5.49
CA LYS A 235 16.30 -2.81 6.66
C LYS A 235 16.96 -2.04 7.81
N GLN A 236 16.30 -0.98 8.28
CA GLN A 236 16.80 -0.11 9.36
C GLN A 236 16.33 -0.61 10.73
N GLU A 237 15.01 -0.72 10.90
CA GLU A 237 14.37 -1.14 12.15
C GLU A 237 13.35 -2.22 11.86
N SER A 238 13.26 -3.22 12.75
CA SER A 238 12.28 -4.30 12.65
C SER A 238 11.81 -4.70 14.03
N ASN A 239 10.50 -4.64 14.26
CA ASN A 239 9.85 -5.00 15.51
C ASN A 239 8.86 -6.13 15.26
N ASN A 240 8.84 -7.10 16.18
CA ASN A 240 7.91 -8.24 16.24
C ASN A 240 7.88 -9.17 15.00
N ALA A 241 8.66 -8.89 13.96
CA ALA A 241 8.84 -9.74 12.79
C ALA A 241 9.81 -10.90 13.06
N LEU A 242 9.86 -11.85 12.12
CA LEU A 242 10.94 -12.83 12.07
C LEU A 242 12.30 -12.15 11.80
N GLU A 243 13.39 -12.76 12.27
CA GLU A 243 14.75 -12.24 12.09
C GLU A 243 15.10 -12.07 10.60
N ASN A 244 14.67 -13.03 9.78
CA ASN A 244 14.83 -13.06 8.32
C ASN A 244 13.69 -12.36 7.57
N ALA A 245 12.87 -11.54 8.24
CA ALA A 245 11.95 -10.65 7.56
C ALA A 245 12.73 -9.51 6.90
N ASP A 246 12.54 -9.30 5.61
CA ASP A 246 13.33 -8.36 4.81
C ASP A 246 12.61 -7.96 3.51
N MET A 247 13.21 -7.06 2.74
CA MET A 247 12.77 -6.69 1.40
C MET A 247 13.77 -7.21 0.36
N GLU A 248 13.27 -7.71 -0.77
CA GLU A 248 14.09 -8.25 -1.86
C GLU A 248 13.72 -7.58 -3.18
N LEU A 249 14.72 -7.08 -3.91
CA LEU A 249 14.55 -6.62 -5.29
C LEU A 249 14.59 -7.81 -6.25
N LEU A 250 13.48 -8.06 -6.95
CA LEU A 250 13.27 -9.27 -7.75
C LEU A 250 13.82 -9.18 -9.18
N ASN A 251 13.96 -7.96 -9.71
CA ASN A 251 14.50 -7.69 -11.04
C ASN A 251 15.76 -6.79 -10.97
N PRO A 252 16.83 -7.22 -10.26
CA PRO A 252 18.02 -6.41 -10.10
C PRO A 252 18.81 -6.33 -11.41
N GLY A 253 19.19 -5.11 -11.83
CA GLY A 253 20.09 -4.93 -12.96
C GLY A 253 20.25 -3.48 -13.39
N ASN A 254 21.50 -3.03 -13.57
CA ASN A 254 21.83 -1.65 -13.96
C ASN A 254 21.29 -1.26 -15.36
N SER A 255 20.89 -2.22 -16.19
CA SER A 255 20.32 -2.00 -17.53
C SER A 255 18.83 -2.26 -17.63
N GLU A 256 18.18 -2.69 -16.55
CA GLU A 256 16.76 -3.02 -16.58
C GLU A 256 15.93 -1.75 -16.74
N LYS A 257 15.15 -1.70 -17.81
CA LYS A 257 14.31 -0.55 -18.18
C LYS A 257 12.92 -0.61 -17.54
N LYS A 258 12.66 -1.66 -16.76
CA LYS A 258 11.38 -1.93 -16.12
C LYS A 258 11.37 -1.36 -14.69
N PRO A 259 10.19 -1.05 -14.13
CA PRO A 259 10.06 -0.65 -12.72
C PRO A 259 10.75 -1.62 -11.76
N PRO A 260 11.41 -1.17 -10.69
CA PRO A 260 11.87 -2.07 -9.63
C PRO A 260 10.66 -2.74 -8.98
N ILE A 261 10.76 -4.04 -8.76
CA ILE A 261 9.74 -4.85 -8.08
C ILE A 261 10.35 -5.41 -6.81
N PHE A 262 9.82 -5.00 -5.67
CA PHE A 262 10.21 -5.48 -4.35
C PHE A 262 9.20 -6.50 -3.81
N ARG A 263 9.69 -7.57 -3.18
CA ARG A 263 8.89 -8.49 -2.34
C ARG A 263 9.26 -8.31 -0.88
N PHE A 264 8.27 -8.24 0.00
CA PHE A 264 8.48 -8.20 1.45
C PHE A 264 8.44 -9.62 2.01
N ASN A 265 9.63 -10.20 2.23
CA ASN A 265 9.82 -11.56 2.69
C ASN A 265 9.49 -11.70 4.19
N ASN A 266 8.77 -12.75 4.56
CA ASN A 266 8.54 -13.18 5.95
C ASN A 266 7.91 -12.14 6.89
N ILE A 267 7.22 -11.13 6.36
CA ILE A 267 6.58 -10.08 7.18
C ILE A 267 5.23 -10.53 7.79
N ARG A 268 4.62 -11.59 7.24
CA ARG A 268 3.31 -12.10 7.66
C ARG A 268 3.33 -12.76 9.04
N THR A 269 4.48 -13.27 9.45
CA THR A 269 4.61 -13.97 10.74
C THR A 269 4.94 -12.98 11.84
N ASN A 270 4.05 -12.88 12.83
CA ASN A 270 4.24 -12.04 14.01
C ASN A 270 4.63 -12.89 15.23
N THR A 271 5.78 -12.58 15.84
CA THR A 271 6.34 -13.28 17.01
C THR A 271 5.57 -13.05 18.32
N LYS A 272 4.70 -12.04 18.36
CA LYS A 272 3.80 -11.67 19.45
C LYS A 272 2.33 -12.05 19.19
N ALA A 273 2.03 -12.68 18.07
CA ALA A 273 0.65 -13.08 17.74
C ALA A 273 0.04 -13.95 18.86
N PRO A 274 -1.20 -13.67 19.29
CA PRO A 274 -1.95 -14.55 20.17
C PRO A 274 -2.05 -15.97 19.60
N LYS A 275 -1.80 -16.98 20.43
CA LYS A 275 -1.84 -18.39 20.02
C LYS A 275 -3.27 -18.92 20.03
N GLY A 276 -3.56 -19.86 19.12
CA GLY A 276 -4.84 -20.59 19.08
C GLY A 276 -5.89 -20.01 18.14
N PHE A 277 -5.53 -18.98 17.37
CA PHE A 277 -6.38 -18.38 16.34
C PHE A 277 -5.84 -18.74 14.95
N ALA A 278 -6.74 -18.92 13.98
CA ALA A 278 -6.37 -19.29 12.61
C ALA A 278 -5.71 -18.13 11.86
N PHE A 279 -6.17 -16.92 12.15
CA PHE A 279 -5.84 -15.68 11.44
C PHE A 279 -5.25 -14.65 12.40
N LEU A 280 -4.52 -13.69 11.85
CA LEU A 280 -3.91 -12.63 12.64
C LEU A 280 -4.88 -11.46 12.74
N ASN A 281 -5.38 -11.20 13.95
CA ASN A 281 -6.10 -9.98 14.28
C ASN A 281 -7.36 -9.70 13.43
N THR A 282 -8.04 -10.74 12.95
CA THR A 282 -9.36 -10.64 12.30
C THR A 282 -10.48 -11.27 13.12
N ASP A 283 -10.17 -12.05 14.15
CA ASP A 283 -11.20 -12.70 14.98
C ASP A 283 -11.92 -11.67 15.90
N PRO A 284 -13.27 -11.73 16.01
CA PRO A 284 -14.02 -10.83 16.89
C PRO A 284 -13.74 -11.04 18.40
N ASP A 285 -13.21 -12.19 18.83
CA ASP A 285 -12.78 -12.42 20.21
C ASP A 285 -11.62 -11.48 20.56
N LYS A 286 -11.80 -10.71 21.64
CA LYS A 286 -10.79 -9.79 22.16
C LYS A 286 -9.46 -10.47 22.51
N LYS A 287 -9.45 -11.78 22.76
CA LYS A 287 -8.24 -12.56 23.02
C LYS A 287 -7.34 -12.74 21.78
N ALA A 288 -7.89 -12.58 20.58
CA ALA A 288 -7.15 -12.65 19.33
C ALA A 288 -6.49 -11.33 18.93
N ARG A 289 -6.82 -10.23 19.64
CA ARG A 289 -6.33 -8.89 19.31
C ARG A 289 -4.85 -8.79 19.59
N ILE A 290 -4.13 -8.21 18.64
CA ILE A 290 -2.78 -7.69 18.87
C ILE A 290 -2.88 -6.24 19.37
N GLN A 291 -1.85 -5.68 20.02
CA GLN A 291 -1.78 -4.25 20.32
C GLN A 291 -0.94 -3.55 19.26
N GLU A 292 -1.12 -2.25 19.04
CA GLU A 292 -0.36 -1.50 18.03
C GLU A 292 1.16 -1.67 18.20
N GLY A 293 1.65 -1.64 19.45
CA GLY A 293 3.08 -1.83 19.77
C GLY A 293 3.60 -3.26 19.54
N ASP A 294 2.72 -4.25 19.43
CA ASP A 294 3.06 -5.66 19.19
C ASP A 294 2.91 -6.07 17.71
N MET A 295 2.43 -5.17 16.84
CA MET A 295 2.37 -5.42 15.40
C MET A 295 3.76 -5.57 14.79
N VAL A 296 3.86 -6.33 13.69
CA VAL A 296 5.05 -6.33 12.85
C VAL A 296 5.20 -4.92 12.29
N ASN A 297 6.37 -4.32 12.47
CA ASN A 297 6.67 -2.98 11.97
C ASN A 297 8.13 -2.93 11.51
N ILE A 298 8.34 -2.68 10.23
CA ILE A 298 9.66 -2.69 9.59
C ILE A 298 9.84 -1.38 8.82
N THR A 299 11.02 -0.77 8.97
CA THR A 299 11.42 0.41 8.21
C THR A 299 12.56 0.06 7.26
N PHE A 300 12.39 0.41 5.99
CA PHE A 300 13.37 0.26 4.93
C PHE A 300 13.88 1.62 4.48
N TYR A 301 15.18 1.68 4.22
CA TYR A 301 15.85 2.79 3.60
C TYR A 301 16.17 2.46 2.16
N ILE A 302 15.91 3.36 1.22
CA ILE A 302 16.15 3.16 -0.22
C ILE A 302 16.87 4.38 -0.77
N THR A 303 17.96 4.17 -1.51
CA THR A 303 18.71 5.21 -2.21
C THR A 303 18.73 4.97 -3.71
N PHE A 304 18.74 6.07 -4.46
CA PHE A 304 18.79 6.05 -5.92
C PHE A 304 20.20 6.36 -6.42
N ARG A 305 20.62 5.78 -7.55
CA ARG A 305 21.95 6.03 -8.14
C ARG A 305 22.12 7.48 -8.55
N ASN A 306 21.06 8.05 -9.13
CA ASN A 306 20.92 9.47 -9.42
C ASN A 306 19.68 10.00 -8.71
N SER A 307 19.65 11.30 -8.43
CA SER A 307 18.44 11.90 -7.87
C SER A 307 17.31 11.85 -8.90
N ILE A 308 16.10 11.53 -8.45
CA ILE A 308 14.89 11.35 -9.27
C ILE A 308 13.96 12.56 -9.07
N PRO A 309 13.33 13.13 -10.12
CA PRO A 309 12.32 14.18 -9.93
C PRO A 309 11.22 13.72 -8.97
N GLN A 310 10.84 14.56 -8.02
CA GLN A 310 9.76 14.21 -7.07
C GLN A 310 8.45 13.83 -7.79
N ALA A 311 8.17 14.44 -8.95
CA ALA A 311 6.98 14.16 -9.75
C ALA A 311 6.91 12.70 -10.25
N ASP A 312 8.04 11.99 -10.35
CA ASP A 312 8.12 10.57 -10.72
C ASP A 312 7.96 9.64 -9.50
N LEU A 313 7.92 10.21 -8.30
CA LEU A 313 7.71 9.52 -7.02
C LEU A 313 6.46 10.07 -6.32
N THR A 314 5.37 10.30 -7.07
CA THR A 314 4.04 10.52 -6.47
C THR A 314 3.49 9.21 -5.88
N LEU A 315 2.53 9.26 -4.95
CA LEU A 315 1.97 8.03 -4.35
C LEU A 315 1.44 7.05 -5.41
N ASP A 316 0.87 7.55 -6.51
CA ASP A 316 0.41 6.74 -7.63
C ASP A 316 1.54 5.97 -8.36
N ALA A 317 2.80 6.35 -8.17
CA ALA A 317 3.93 5.59 -8.70
C ALA A 317 4.19 4.29 -7.90
N PHE A 318 3.66 4.19 -6.67
CA PHE A 318 3.88 3.07 -5.76
C PHE A 318 2.71 2.10 -5.82
N ASP A 319 2.83 1.13 -6.72
CA ASP A 319 1.87 0.04 -6.87
C ASP A 319 2.15 -1.03 -5.82
N PHE A 320 1.43 -0.95 -4.69
CA PHE A 320 1.39 -2.05 -3.74
C PHE A 320 0.40 -3.12 -4.20
N PHE A 321 0.86 -4.35 -4.21
CA PHE A 321 0.10 -5.51 -4.65
C PHE A 321 0.45 -6.74 -3.82
N ILE A 322 -0.35 -7.78 -3.93
CA ILE A 322 -0.05 -9.07 -3.29
C ILE A 322 0.24 -10.11 -4.37
N ALA A 323 1.22 -10.98 -4.13
CA ALA A 323 1.63 -11.98 -5.11
C ALA A 323 2.00 -13.32 -4.47
N LYS A 324 1.73 -14.41 -5.19
CA LYS A 324 2.22 -15.75 -4.85
C LYS A 324 2.63 -16.52 -6.11
N PRO A 325 3.64 -17.39 -6.05
CA PRO A 325 3.93 -18.32 -7.14
C PRO A 325 2.69 -19.17 -7.50
N VAL A 326 2.42 -19.39 -8.79
CA VAL A 326 1.28 -20.24 -9.22
C VAL A 326 1.40 -21.69 -8.75
N LYS A 327 2.64 -22.12 -8.46
CA LYS A 327 2.99 -23.36 -7.78
C LYS A 327 4.35 -23.20 -7.12
N GLU A 328 4.71 -24.11 -6.23
CA GLU A 328 6.02 -24.12 -5.57
C GLU A 328 7.16 -23.97 -6.60
N LYS A 329 8.06 -23.01 -6.38
CA LYS A 329 9.22 -22.68 -7.24
C LYS A 329 8.89 -22.17 -8.65
N ALA A 330 7.65 -21.76 -8.93
CA ALA A 330 7.32 -21.12 -10.20
C ALA A 330 7.90 -19.70 -10.29
N SER A 331 8.41 -19.36 -11.46
CA SER A 331 8.78 -17.98 -11.83
C SER A 331 7.58 -17.14 -12.28
N GLN A 332 6.40 -17.74 -12.42
CA GLN A 332 5.17 -17.05 -12.80
C GLN A 332 4.26 -16.96 -11.58
N TRP A 333 3.69 -15.78 -11.37
CA TRP A 333 3.00 -15.43 -10.13
C TRP A 333 1.54 -15.08 -10.40
N GLN A 334 0.68 -15.51 -9.47
CA GLN A 334 -0.64 -14.93 -9.33
C GLN A 334 -0.46 -13.61 -8.57
N GLU A 335 -0.90 -12.52 -9.18
CA GLU A 335 -0.81 -11.17 -8.61
C GLU A 335 -2.22 -10.59 -8.43
N ILE A 336 -2.38 -9.68 -7.46
CA ILE A 336 -3.60 -8.92 -7.23
C ILE A 336 -3.20 -7.49 -6.89
N HIS A 337 -3.51 -6.56 -7.79
CA HIS A 337 -3.16 -5.14 -7.66
C HIS A 337 -4.38 -4.27 -7.40
N THR A 338 -4.12 -3.03 -7.01
CA THR A 338 -5.13 -1.97 -7.06
C THR A 338 -5.63 -1.80 -8.50
N ARG A 339 -6.92 -1.55 -8.67
CA ARG A 339 -7.58 -1.44 -9.99
C ARG A 339 -6.82 -0.48 -10.92
N GLY A 340 -6.64 -0.92 -12.17
CA GLY A 340 -6.00 -0.12 -13.21
C GLY A 340 -4.48 -0.25 -13.29
N TYR A 341 -3.82 -0.75 -12.25
CA TYR A 341 -2.41 -1.12 -12.35
C TYR A 341 -2.26 -2.42 -13.14
N ALA A 342 -1.39 -2.40 -14.16
CA ALA A 342 -1.06 -3.62 -14.90
C ALA A 342 -0.28 -4.62 -14.03
N PRO A 343 -0.45 -5.94 -14.24
CA PRO A 343 0.44 -6.97 -13.69
C PRO A 343 1.90 -6.68 -14.02
N THR A 344 2.81 -7.24 -13.23
CA THR A 344 4.24 -7.18 -13.55
C THR A 344 4.51 -7.93 -14.86
N GLU A 345 5.36 -7.36 -15.71
CA GLU A 345 5.65 -7.95 -17.02
C GLU A 345 6.44 -9.26 -16.86
N GLU A 346 7.32 -9.31 -15.86
CA GLU A 346 8.22 -10.44 -15.59
C GLU A 346 7.52 -11.63 -14.96
N PHE A 347 6.59 -11.40 -14.02
CA PHE A 347 6.04 -12.47 -13.18
C PHE A 347 4.54 -12.71 -13.41
N GLY A 348 3.75 -11.64 -13.57
CA GLY A 348 2.27 -11.72 -13.56
C GLY A 348 1.59 -11.70 -14.92
N GLN A 349 2.16 -11.06 -15.95
CA GLN A 349 1.45 -10.76 -17.20
C GLN A 349 0.84 -12.00 -17.88
N ASN A 350 1.63 -13.07 -18.05
CA ASN A 350 1.12 -14.29 -18.69
C ASN A 350 0.04 -14.97 -17.84
N VAL A 351 0.17 -14.95 -16.50
CA VAL A 351 -0.80 -15.55 -15.58
C VAL A 351 -2.12 -14.76 -15.64
N TYR A 352 -2.03 -13.44 -15.67
CA TYR A 352 -3.19 -12.57 -15.82
C TYR A 352 -3.94 -12.86 -17.14
N GLU A 353 -3.24 -12.93 -18.27
CA GLU A 353 -3.84 -13.19 -19.58
C GLU A 353 -4.53 -14.56 -19.63
N GLN A 354 -3.87 -15.61 -19.12
CA GLN A 354 -4.45 -16.95 -19.02
C GLN A 354 -5.67 -16.98 -18.10
N THR A 355 -5.63 -16.25 -16.99
CA THR A 355 -6.74 -16.19 -16.03
C THR A 355 -7.92 -15.40 -16.58
N LYS A 356 -7.66 -14.38 -17.41
CA LYS A 356 -8.68 -13.56 -18.07
C LYS A 356 -9.41 -14.32 -19.18
N GLU A 357 -8.73 -15.23 -19.88
CA GLU A 357 -9.29 -15.96 -21.01
C GLU A 357 -10.54 -16.78 -20.58
N GLY A 358 -11.71 -16.40 -21.10
CA GLY A 358 -12.97 -17.11 -20.84
C GLY A 358 -13.57 -16.93 -19.43
N ASN A 359 -12.99 -16.09 -18.57
CA ASN A 359 -13.46 -15.88 -17.20
C ASN A 359 -14.68 -14.94 -17.14
N SER A 360 -15.74 -15.35 -16.46
CA SER A 360 -17.00 -14.59 -16.36
C SER A 360 -16.98 -13.47 -15.31
N TYR A 361 -16.08 -13.53 -14.34
CA TYR A 361 -15.97 -12.57 -13.23
C TYR A 361 -15.11 -11.36 -13.57
N ILE A 362 -14.12 -11.53 -14.45
CA ILE A 362 -13.21 -10.44 -14.84
C ILE A 362 -13.91 -9.48 -15.81
N GLY A 363 -13.69 -8.18 -15.61
CA GLY A 363 -14.19 -7.13 -16.48
C GLY A 363 -13.80 -7.34 -17.94
N LYS A 364 -14.76 -7.13 -18.85
CA LYS A 364 -14.50 -7.06 -20.30
C LYS A 364 -13.76 -5.77 -20.71
N SER A 365 -13.59 -4.85 -19.76
CA SER A 365 -12.79 -3.64 -19.89
C SER A 365 -11.30 -3.96 -20.12
N SER A 366 -10.57 -2.98 -20.67
CA SER A 366 -9.10 -3.00 -20.72
C SER A 366 -8.46 -2.68 -19.37
N ILE A 367 -9.25 -2.29 -18.36
CA ILE A 367 -8.78 -1.98 -17.02
C ILE A 367 -8.44 -3.28 -16.28
N TYR A 368 -7.25 -3.32 -15.68
CA TYR A 368 -6.75 -4.47 -14.92
C TYR A 368 -7.39 -4.58 -13.53
N TYR A 369 -7.50 -5.81 -13.02
CA TYR A 369 -7.94 -6.13 -11.66
C TYR A 369 -9.30 -5.53 -11.27
N THR A 370 -10.26 -5.69 -12.18
CA THR A 370 -11.64 -5.27 -11.94
C THR A 370 -12.62 -6.35 -12.38
N SER A 371 -13.75 -6.44 -11.70
CA SER A 371 -14.78 -7.40 -12.04
C SER A 371 -15.64 -6.95 -13.23
N ASN A 372 -16.54 -7.81 -13.69
CA ASN A 372 -17.56 -7.47 -14.68
C ASN A 372 -18.56 -6.40 -14.21
N SER A 373 -18.67 -6.19 -12.90
CA SER A 373 -19.45 -5.15 -12.22
C SER A 373 -18.59 -4.02 -11.65
N ASN A 374 -17.33 -3.90 -12.09
CA ASN A 374 -16.35 -2.89 -11.67
C ASN A 374 -15.91 -2.96 -10.19
N LEU A 375 -16.08 -4.11 -9.53
CA LEU A 375 -15.57 -4.34 -8.18
C LEU A 375 -14.04 -4.53 -8.19
N ILE A 376 -13.45 -4.43 -7.00
CA ILE A 376 -12.00 -4.39 -6.76
C ILE A 376 -11.59 -5.46 -5.74
N TRP A 377 -10.30 -5.73 -5.61
CA TRP A 377 -9.73 -6.64 -4.60
C TRP A 377 -8.65 -5.96 -3.75
N ALA A 378 -8.47 -4.65 -3.93
CA ALA A 378 -7.47 -3.89 -3.20
C ALA A 378 -7.94 -2.44 -3.04
N ILE A 379 -7.87 -1.94 -1.81
CA ILE A 379 -8.20 -0.55 -1.43
C ILE A 379 -6.96 0.10 -0.82
N ASN A 380 -6.67 1.34 -1.23
CA ASN A 380 -5.63 2.18 -0.63
C ASN A 380 -6.25 3.44 -0.02
N VAL A 381 -6.35 3.46 1.31
CA VAL A 381 -6.89 4.59 2.07
C VAL A 381 -5.74 5.48 2.56
N PRO A 382 -5.76 6.81 2.28
CA PRO A 382 -4.67 7.73 2.63
C PRO A 382 -4.67 8.13 4.12
N THR A 383 -5.11 7.23 5.00
CA THR A 383 -5.05 7.39 6.46
C THR A 383 -5.10 6.02 7.14
N ASP A 384 -4.70 5.98 8.40
CA ASP A 384 -4.82 4.80 9.25
C ASP A 384 -6.30 4.59 9.64
N ILE A 385 -6.85 3.44 9.28
CA ILE A 385 -8.23 3.07 9.59
C ILE A 385 -8.29 1.68 10.22
N PRO A 386 -9.28 1.40 11.09
CA PRO A 386 -9.53 0.04 11.56
C PRO A 386 -9.94 -0.86 10.40
N HIS A 387 -9.76 -2.16 10.55
CA HIS A 387 -10.23 -3.15 9.59
C HIS A 387 -11.43 -3.91 10.15
N ALA A 388 -12.24 -4.49 9.26
CA ALA A 388 -13.36 -5.32 9.65
C ALA A 388 -12.87 -6.64 10.24
N TYR A 389 -13.63 -7.22 11.17
CA TYR A 389 -13.35 -8.60 11.62
C TYR A 389 -13.75 -9.61 10.52
N GLU A 390 -13.27 -10.83 10.63
CA GLU A 390 -13.51 -11.95 9.69
C GLU A 390 -15.00 -12.11 9.33
N LYS A 391 -15.35 -12.05 8.03
CA LYS A 391 -16.71 -12.17 7.47
C LYS A 391 -17.67 -11.07 7.89
N ALA A 392 -17.17 -9.97 8.46
CA ALA A 392 -17.99 -8.78 8.68
C ALA A 392 -18.41 -8.20 7.32
N ASP A 393 -19.65 -7.75 7.22
CA ASP A 393 -20.07 -6.99 6.05
C ASP A 393 -19.36 -5.62 6.06
N PHE A 394 -18.49 -5.40 5.08
CA PHE A 394 -17.73 -4.14 4.97
C PHE A 394 -18.65 -2.93 4.79
N LEU A 395 -19.82 -3.10 4.18
CA LEU A 395 -20.82 -2.03 4.02
C LEU A 395 -21.50 -1.68 5.35
N GLU A 396 -21.57 -2.61 6.30
CA GLU A 396 -22.04 -2.32 7.66
C GLU A 396 -20.92 -1.73 8.52
N ALA A 397 -19.68 -2.17 8.33
CA ALA A 397 -18.49 -1.62 8.99
C ALA A 397 -18.25 -0.16 8.59
N TYR A 398 -18.49 0.17 7.32
CA TYR A 398 -18.35 1.50 6.73
C TYR A 398 -19.62 1.92 5.99
N PRO A 399 -20.65 2.43 6.71
CA PRO A 399 -21.99 2.67 6.16
C PRO A 399 -22.05 3.59 4.93
N HIS A 400 -21.12 4.55 4.81
CA HIS A 400 -21.08 5.50 3.71
C HIS A 400 -20.28 5.02 2.49
N PHE A 401 -19.61 3.85 2.56
CA PHE A 401 -18.81 3.30 1.48
C PHE A 401 -19.64 3.05 0.22
N LYS A 402 -20.84 2.48 0.38
CA LYS A 402 -21.75 2.18 -0.73
C LYS A 402 -22.11 3.42 -1.55
N ASP A 403 -22.49 4.49 -0.87
CA ASP A 403 -22.86 5.76 -1.50
C ASP A 403 -21.66 6.41 -2.20
N TRP A 404 -20.47 6.32 -1.58
CA TRP A 404 -19.22 6.75 -2.22
C TRP A 404 -18.94 5.96 -3.51
N ALA A 405 -18.96 4.63 -3.45
CA ALA A 405 -18.64 3.79 -4.60
C ALA A 405 -19.67 3.93 -5.74
N THR A 406 -20.97 3.91 -5.41
CA THR A 406 -22.06 3.98 -6.41
C THR A 406 -22.23 5.37 -7.01
N SER A 407 -21.77 6.43 -6.33
CA SER A 407 -21.72 7.79 -6.88
C SER A 407 -20.48 8.06 -7.74
N GLY A 408 -19.57 7.09 -7.89
CA GLY A 408 -18.29 7.28 -8.58
C GLY A 408 -17.34 8.21 -7.82
N GLY A 409 -17.37 8.18 -6.49
CA GLY A 409 -16.52 8.99 -5.63
C GLY A 409 -16.97 10.44 -5.45
N ASN A 410 -18.20 10.78 -5.84
CA ASN A 410 -18.73 12.14 -5.76
C ASN A 410 -19.39 12.47 -4.40
N GLN A 411 -19.84 11.45 -3.68
CA GLN A 411 -20.43 11.56 -2.34
C GLN A 411 -19.55 10.89 -1.30
N ASN A 412 -19.64 11.33 -0.04
CA ASN A 412 -18.96 10.72 1.11
C ASN A 412 -17.46 10.44 0.87
N LYS A 413 -16.73 11.39 0.28
CA LYS A 413 -15.30 11.25 -0.06
C LYS A 413 -14.41 10.94 1.14
N ASP A 414 -14.90 11.27 2.33
CA ASP A 414 -14.29 11.06 3.63
C ASP A 414 -14.90 9.87 4.39
N TRP A 415 -15.64 8.95 3.74
CA TRP A 415 -16.38 7.83 4.37
C TRP A 415 -15.57 7.01 5.38
N TYR A 416 -14.24 7.03 5.26
CA TYR A 416 -13.31 6.30 6.10
C TYR A 416 -12.85 7.10 7.32
N GLU A 417 -13.08 8.41 7.40
CA GLU A 417 -12.64 9.25 8.52
C GLU A 417 -13.38 8.91 9.82
N ASN A 418 -12.78 9.24 10.96
CA ASN A 418 -13.40 9.02 12.28
C ASN A 418 -14.43 10.11 12.62
N THR A 419 -15.46 10.23 11.79
CA THR A 419 -16.59 11.14 11.99
C THR A 419 -17.89 10.34 12.19
N THR A 420 -18.91 10.98 12.76
CA THR A 420 -20.18 10.30 13.08
C THR A 420 -20.83 9.73 11.81
N GLY A 421 -21.17 8.45 11.83
CA GLY A 421 -21.85 7.75 10.73
C GLY A 421 -20.91 7.04 9.75
N ASN A 422 -19.64 7.43 9.69
CA ASN A 422 -18.66 6.83 8.77
C ASN A 422 -18.22 5.42 9.15
N ARG A 423 -18.22 5.10 10.45
CA ARG A 423 -17.70 3.84 10.99
C ARG A 423 -18.69 3.22 11.96
N ASN A 424 -18.92 1.91 11.84
CA ASN A 424 -19.63 1.11 12.83
C ASN A 424 -18.66 0.22 13.60
N ASP A 425 -18.29 0.67 14.79
CA ASP A 425 -17.29 0.02 15.64
C ASP A 425 -17.62 -1.42 16.03
N SER A 426 -18.90 -1.82 15.94
CA SER A 426 -19.33 -3.18 16.25
C SER A 426 -18.77 -4.21 15.25
N TYR A 427 -18.39 -3.76 14.05
CA TYR A 427 -17.82 -4.57 12.98
C TYR A 427 -16.30 -4.43 12.83
N LEU A 428 -15.68 -3.54 13.62
CA LEU A 428 -14.30 -3.10 13.40
C LEU A 428 -13.38 -3.51 14.54
N ILE A 429 -12.17 -3.93 14.18
CA ILE A 429 -11.07 -4.12 15.12
C ILE A 429 -10.27 -2.83 15.19
N LYS A 430 -10.44 -2.12 16.30
CA LYS A 430 -9.66 -0.93 16.65
C LYS A 430 -8.37 -1.32 17.35
N GLN A 431 -7.28 -0.71 16.93
CA GLN A 431 -5.95 -0.85 17.47
C GLN A 431 -5.49 0.52 17.92
#